data_AF-A0A7S4ALK0-F1
#
_entry.id   AF-A0A7S4ALK0-F1
#
_cell.length_a   1.000
_cell.length_b   1.000
_cell.length_c   1.000
_cell.angle_alpha   90.00
_cell.angle_beta   90.00
_cell.angle_gamma   90.00
#
_symmetry.space_group_name_H-M   'P 1'
#
loop_
_entity.id
_entity.type
_entity.pdbx_description
1 polymer ?
#
loop_
_entity_poly.entity_id
_entity_poly.type
_entity_poly.pdbx_seq_one_letter_code
_entity_poly.pdbx_strand_id
1 'polypeptide(L)'
;MVTFIEGFDRGISAAKLSELSGSGTSWIVGGSSFENLARDDVRLESLGGDSASAIISKECLDIARTMVDTLQGATLPASESDTVGRIVVFADEGDETTGIPSVETCATALGLKPTAGGCDLRAESFVDAKDWSGSCNSAFCYDEDYMEQFEHEDDWSADDRKIVATTNAMVAELVDHFEFNMSDRIVCGPVLYGGRKDNTIIAVLSMRVWT
;
A
#
# COMPACT_ATOMS: atom_id res chain seq x y z
N MET A 1 -16.98 0.80 3.89
CA MET A 1 -15.67 0.13 3.75
C MET A 1 -14.93 0.11 5.07
N VAL A 2 -14.45 -1.07 5.49
CA VAL A 2 -13.57 -1.22 6.67
C VAL A 2 -12.20 -1.64 6.15
N THR A 3 -11.16 -0.96 6.64
CA THR A 3 -9.77 -1.24 6.29
C THR A 3 -9.03 -1.71 7.54
N PHE A 4 -8.27 -2.78 7.39
CA PHE A 4 -7.42 -3.36 8.41
C PHE A 4 -5.96 -3.08 8.09
N ILE A 5 -5.17 -2.80 9.12
CA ILE A 5 -3.75 -2.52 8.98
C ILE A 5 -2.95 -3.28 10.03
N GLU A 6 -1.77 -3.73 9.65
CA GLU A 6 -0.85 -4.39 10.57
C GLU A 6 -0.14 -3.41 11.54
N GLY A 7 0.45 -3.96 12.61
CA GLY A 7 1.38 -3.23 13.47
C GLY A 7 0.73 -2.25 14.46
N PHE A 8 -0.58 -2.29 14.62
CA PHE A 8 -1.31 -1.48 15.61
C PHE A 8 -2.21 -2.37 16.47
N ASP A 9 -2.05 -2.31 17.80
CA ASP A 9 -2.87 -3.06 18.76
C ASP A 9 -4.32 -2.56 18.86
N ARG A 10 -4.57 -1.34 18.37
CA ARG A 10 -5.86 -0.67 18.36
C ARG A 10 -6.02 0.08 17.04
N GLY A 11 -7.27 0.33 16.65
CA GLY A 11 -7.54 1.13 15.48
C GLY A 11 -6.90 2.52 15.55
N ILE A 12 -6.48 3.02 14.39
CA ILE A 12 -5.79 4.31 14.18
C ILE A 12 -6.60 5.18 13.21
N SER A 13 -6.51 6.51 13.29
CA SER A 13 -7.13 7.34 12.23
C SER A 13 -6.28 7.32 10.96
N ALA A 14 -6.92 7.45 9.80
CA ALA A 14 -6.21 7.54 8.53
C ALA A 14 -5.25 8.76 8.49
N ALA A 15 -5.66 9.90 9.05
CA ALA A 15 -4.77 11.05 9.24
C ALA A 15 -3.52 10.71 10.08
N LYS A 16 -3.68 9.93 11.15
CA LYS A 16 -2.54 9.53 11.98
C LYS A 16 -1.63 8.52 11.29
N LEU A 17 -2.19 7.58 10.53
CA LEU A 17 -1.38 6.69 9.68
C LEU A 17 -0.57 7.52 8.68
N SER A 18 -1.21 8.49 8.03
CA SER A 18 -0.54 9.39 7.08
C SER A 18 0.67 10.12 7.70
N GLU A 19 0.57 10.59 8.94
CA GLU A 19 1.71 11.18 9.68
C GLU A 19 2.84 10.19 9.99
N LEU A 20 2.50 8.92 10.26
CA LEU A 20 3.49 7.89 10.53
C LEU A 20 4.20 7.42 9.26
N SER A 21 3.50 7.50 8.13
CA SER A 21 3.97 7.05 6.82
C SER A 21 4.56 8.16 5.96
N GLY A 22 4.51 9.44 6.33
CA GLY A 22 4.90 10.58 5.47
C GLY A 22 6.29 11.17 5.70
N SER A 23 7.30 10.34 6.01
CA SER A 23 8.69 10.77 6.27
C SER A 23 8.86 11.95 7.25
N GLY A 24 8.25 11.86 8.44
CA GLY A 24 8.30 12.96 9.41
C GLY A 24 7.34 14.12 9.10
N THR A 25 6.55 13.99 8.05
CA THR A 25 5.36 14.80 7.76
C THR A 25 4.15 13.89 7.52
N SER A 26 2.99 14.45 7.19
CA SER A 26 1.87 13.67 6.65
C SER A 26 1.97 13.56 5.13
N TRP A 27 1.15 12.71 4.52
CA TRP A 27 0.85 12.84 3.10
C TRP A 27 0.28 14.23 2.84
N ILE A 28 0.81 14.93 1.84
CA ILE A 28 0.50 16.33 1.51
C ILE A 28 0.59 16.56 0.00
N VAL A 29 -0.18 17.53 -0.49
CA VAL A 29 -0.10 18.01 -1.88
C VAL A 29 1.28 18.62 -2.17
N GLY A 30 1.83 19.38 -1.21
CA GLY A 30 3.07 20.14 -1.40
C GLY A 30 2.86 21.57 -1.90
N GLY A 31 3.95 22.31 -2.03
CA GLY A 31 3.90 23.74 -2.35
C GLY A 31 3.31 24.58 -1.21
N SER A 32 2.14 25.17 -1.41
CA SER A 32 1.53 26.14 -0.49
C SER A 32 0.63 25.53 0.58
N SER A 33 0.38 24.22 0.54
CA SER A 33 -0.50 23.53 1.50
C SER A 33 0.25 22.41 2.23
N PHE A 34 0.19 22.47 3.57
CA PHE A 34 0.58 21.39 4.47
C PHE A 34 -0.64 20.62 4.98
N GLU A 35 -1.76 20.71 4.26
CA GLU A 35 -2.96 19.98 4.62
C GLU A 35 -2.74 18.47 4.42
N ASN A 36 -2.97 17.70 5.50
CA ASN A 36 -2.96 16.25 5.45
C ASN A 36 -4.01 15.73 4.45
N LEU A 37 -3.61 14.84 3.54
CA LEU A 37 -4.50 14.26 2.54
C LEU A 37 -5.57 13.34 3.15
N ALA A 38 -5.29 12.74 4.30
CA ALA A 38 -6.15 11.76 4.94
C ALA A 38 -7.10 12.39 5.96
N ARG A 39 -8.22 11.71 6.18
CA ARG A 39 -9.29 12.10 7.09
C ARG A 39 -9.01 11.62 8.51
N ASP A 40 -9.31 12.45 9.50
CA ASP A 40 -9.15 12.05 10.92
C ASP A 40 -10.37 11.28 11.46
N ASP A 41 -11.53 11.39 10.80
CA ASP A 41 -12.76 10.69 11.17
C ASP A 41 -12.84 9.25 10.64
N VAL A 42 -11.96 8.87 9.69
CA VAL A 42 -11.85 7.50 9.19
C VAL A 42 -10.93 6.68 10.10
N ARG A 43 -11.42 5.54 10.58
CA ARG A 43 -10.67 4.61 11.43
C ARG A 43 -10.24 3.38 10.63
N LEU A 44 -8.97 3.02 10.79
CA LEU A 44 -8.36 1.80 10.26
C LEU A 44 -8.21 0.83 11.43
N GLU A 45 -8.79 -0.35 11.30
CA GLU A 45 -8.83 -1.36 12.35
C GLU A 45 -7.55 -2.19 12.37
N SER A 46 -7.28 -2.84 13.51
CA SER A 46 -6.15 -3.77 13.61
C SER A 46 -6.42 -5.05 12.83
N LEU A 47 -5.47 -5.48 12.00
CA LEU A 47 -5.54 -6.78 11.31
C LEU A 47 -5.58 -7.98 12.28
N GLY A 48 -5.03 -7.82 13.48
CA GLY A 48 -5.04 -8.84 14.53
C GLY A 48 -6.33 -8.87 15.38
N GLY A 49 -7.25 -7.92 15.17
CA GLY A 49 -8.46 -7.79 15.98
C GLY A 49 -9.59 -8.73 15.58
N ASP A 50 -10.51 -8.98 16.52
CA ASP A 50 -11.68 -9.86 16.32
C ASP A 50 -12.54 -9.44 15.11
N SER A 51 -12.65 -8.12 14.87
CA SER A 51 -13.43 -7.55 13.76
C SER A 51 -12.95 -7.97 12.38
N ALA A 52 -11.65 -8.25 12.20
CA ALA A 52 -11.10 -8.68 10.92
C ALA A 52 -11.69 -10.03 10.49
N SER A 53 -11.78 -10.97 11.44
CA SER A 53 -12.34 -12.31 11.21
C SER A 53 -13.85 -12.35 10.92
N ALA A 54 -14.56 -11.25 11.22
CA ALA A 54 -15.99 -11.14 10.94
C ALA A 54 -16.27 -10.67 9.49
N ILE A 55 -15.30 -10.01 8.84
CA ILE A 55 -15.47 -9.38 7.53
C ILE A 55 -14.62 -10.07 6.46
N ILE A 56 -13.37 -10.41 6.79
CA ILE A 56 -12.40 -11.00 5.87
C ILE A 56 -12.38 -12.51 6.06
N SER A 57 -12.33 -13.25 4.95
CA SER A 57 -12.27 -14.71 5.01
C SER A 57 -10.99 -15.18 5.72
N LYS A 58 -11.06 -16.35 6.37
CA LYS A 58 -9.89 -16.92 7.05
C LYS A 58 -8.70 -17.07 6.11
N GLU A 59 -8.93 -17.51 4.88
CA GLU A 59 -7.89 -17.68 3.86
C GLU A 59 -7.20 -16.35 3.54
N CYS A 60 -7.97 -15.27 3.32
CA CYS A 60 -7.39 -13.94 3.09
C CYS A 60 -6.59 -13.43 4.30
N LEU A 61 -7.05 -13.69 5.53
CA LEU A 61 -6.30 -13.34 6.73
C LEU A 61 -5.01 -14.13 6.87
N ASP A 62 -5.00 -15.41 6.49
CA ASP A 62 -3.81 -16.26 6.55
C ASP A 62 -2.77 -15.82 5.48
N ILE A 63 -3.23 -15.40 4.29
CA ILE A 63 -2.36 -14.77 3.27
C ILE A 63 -1.77 -13.45 3.80
N ALA A 64 -2.61 -12.55 4.33
CA ALA A 64 -2.16 -11.27 4.84
C ALA A 64 -1.14 -11.43 5.99
N ARG A 65 -1.35 -12.39 6.90
CA ARG A 65 -0.38 -12.71 7.97
C ARG A 65 0.94 -13.24 7.43
N THR A 66 0.88 -14.10 6.41
CA THR A 66 2.09 -14.58 5.72
C THR A 66 2.88 -13.41 5.13
N MET A 67 2.20 -12.45 4.51
CA MET A 67 2.83 -11.24 3.98
C MET A 67 3.39 -10.34 5.09
N VAL A 68 2.69 -10.19 6.23
CA VAL A 68 3.19 -9.47 7.43
C VAL A 68 4.49 -10.10 7.94
N ASP A 69 4.48 -11.41 8.14
CA ASP A 69 5.62 -12.17 8.67
C ASP A 69 6.82 -12.18 7.71
N THR A 70 6.56 -11.98 6.42
CA THR A 70 7.58 -11.92 5.37
C THR A 70 8.14 -10.50 5.22
N LEU A 71 7.28 -9.48 5.23
CA LEU A 71 7.68 -8.08 5.06
C LEU A 71 8.39 -7.54 6.29
N GLN A 72 7.95 -7.91 7.50
CA GLN A 72 8.55 -7.53 8.79
C GLN A 72 8.90 -6.04 8.92
N GLY A 73 8.05 -5.16 8.38
CA GLY A 73 8.31 -3.73 8.36
C GLY A 73 9.58 -3.33 7.61
N ALA A 74 9.88 -3.99 6.48
CA ALA A 74 10.99 -3.64 5.61
C ALA A 74 10.99 -2.14 5.27
N THR A 75 12.19 -1.58 5.18
CA THR A 75 12.41 -0.23 4.68
C THR A 75 12.21 -0.26 3.16
N LEU A 76 11.21 0.48 2.67
CA LEU A 76 10.88 0.59 1.25
C LEU A 76 11.40 1.91 0.70
N PRO A 77 11.93 1.92 -0.54
CA PRO A 77 12.27 3.16 -1.22
C PRO A 77 10.99 4.01 -1.42
N ALA A 78 11.08 5.28 -1.08
CA ALA A 78 10.02 6.29 -1.26
C ALA A 78 10.57 7.52 -2.01
N SER A 79 11.39 7.26 -3.03
CA SER A 79 12.14 8.25 -3.82
C SER A 79 13.20 9.00 -3.00
N GLU A 80 12.88 10.17 -2.45
CA GLU A 80 13.84 11.00 -1.69
C GLU A 80 13.94 10.62 -0.21
N SER A 81 13.11 9.67 0.20
CA SER A 81 13.12 9.14 1.54
C SER A 81 12.81 7.66 1.54
N ASP A 82 12.83 7.08 2.72
CA ASP A 82 12.46 5.70 2.95
C ASP A 82 11.20 5.64 3.82
N THR A 83 10.42 4.58 3.67
CA THR A 83 9.26 4.31 4.53
C THR A 83 9.29 2.92 5.11
N VAL A 84 8.60 2.73 6.22
CA VAL A 84 8.30 1.38 6.71
C VAL A 84 7.10 0.84 5.94
N GLY A 85 7.30 -0.26 5.21
CA GLY A 85 6.23 -0.97 4.52
C GLY A 85 5.23 -1.57 5.50
N ARG A 86 3.94 -1.53 5.17
CA ARG A 86 2.86 -2.10 6.01
C ARG A 86 1.84 -2.87 5.21
N ILE A 87 1.41 -4.03 5.69
CA ILE A 87 0.27 -4.74 5.09
C ILE A 87 -1.06 -4.06 5.47
N VAL A 88 -1.86 -3.79 4.43
CA VAL A 88 -3.24 -3.33 4.53
C VAL A 88 -4.18 -4.32 3.85
N VAL A 89 -5.37 -4.50 4.44
CA VAL A 89 -6.40 -5.41 3.94
C VAL A 89 -7.74 -4.69 3.95
N PHE A 90 -8.47 -4.71 2.85
CA PHE A 90 -9.81 -4.13 2.79
C PHE A 90 -10.68 -4.89 1.80
N ALA A 91 -11.98 -4.90 2.06
CA ALA A 91 -12.96 -5.48 1.15
C ALA A 91 -13.23 -4.51 -0.01
N ASP A 92 -13.29 -5.04 -1.22
CA ASP A 92 -13.90 -4.34 -2.34
C ASP A 92 -15.42 -4.52 -2.25
N GLU A 93 -16.15 -3.43 -2.07
CA GLU A 93 -17.61 -3.44 -1.94
C GLU A 93 -18.31 -3.60 -3.30
N GLY A 94 -17.55 -3.62 -4.40
CA GLY A 94 -18.07 -3.98 -5.72
C GLY A 94 -18.46 -5.46 -5.79
N ASP A 95 -19.47 -5.76 -6.62
CA ASP A 95 -19.80 -7.14 -7.02
C ASP A 95 -18.72 -7.75 -7.95
N GLU A 96 -17.67 -6.99 -8.26
CA GLU A 96 -16.56 -7.41 -9.11
C GLU A 96 -15.60 -8.29 -8.31
N THR A 97 -15.54 -9.58 -8.66
CA THR A 97 -14.58 -10.55 -8.08
C THR A 97 -13.30 -10.65 -8.90
N THR A 98 -13.16 -9.83 -9.94
CA THR A 98 -12.06 -9.86 -10.91
C THR A 98 -11.73 -8.44 -11.35
N GLY A 99 -10.47 -8.19 -11.65
CA GLY A 99 -9.96 -6.89 -12.08
C GLY A 99 -9.31 -6.10 -10.94
N ILE A 100 -8.44 -5.17 -11.34
CA ILE A 100 -7.74 -4.27 -10.42
C ILE A 100 -8.75 -3.32 -9.76
N PRO A 101 -8.53 -2.90 -8.50
CA PRO A 101 -9.44 -2.01 -7.80
C PRO A 101 -9.54 -0.64 -8.46
N SER A 102 -10.66 0.03 -8.26
CA SER A 102 -10.83 1.41 -8.70
C SER A 102 -10.02 2.39 -7.83
N VAL A 103 -9.69 3.56 -8.39
CA VAL A 103 -9.12 4.69 -7.63
C VAL A 103 -9.99 5.03 -6.41
N GLU A 104 -11.32 5.00 -6.56
CA GLU A 104 -12.26 5.33 -5.48
C GLU A 104 -12.21 4.29 -4.35
N THR A 105 -12.09 3.01 -4.70
CA THR A 105 -11.91 1.90 -3.74
C THR A 105 -10.63 2.12 -2.92
N CYS A 106 -9.48 2.34 -3.57
CA CYS A 106 -8.21 2.57 -2.87
C CYS A 106 -8.22 3.86 -2.04
N ALA A 107 -8.70 4.97 -2.60
CA ALA A 107 -8.76 6.25 -1.90
C ALA A 107 -9.69 6.20 -0.67
N THR A 108 -10.83 5.52 -0.79
CA THR A 108 -11.76 5.32 0.33
C THR A 108 -11.15 4.43 1.41
N ALA A 109 -10.48 3.34 1.02
CA ALA A 109 -9.83 2.43 1.95
C ALA A 109 -8.74 3.12 2.78
N LEU A 110 -7.99 4.03 2.15
CA LEU A 110 -6.96 4.86 2.80
C LEU A 110 -7.53 6.07 3.55
N GLY A 111 -8.83 6.31 3.49
CA GLY A 111 -9.48 7.46 4.12
C GLY A 111 -9.01 8.80 3.55
N LEU A 112 -8.67 8.86 2.25
CA LEU A 112 -8.29 10.10 1.59
C LEU A 112 -9.47 11.07 1.52
N LYS A 113 -9.17 12.36 1.61
CA LYS A 113 -10.14 13.42 1.36
C LYS A 113 -10.49 13.47 -0.13
N PRO A 114 -11.70 13.91 -0.50
CA PRO A 114 -12.00 14.21 -1.90
C PRO A 114 -11.10 15.33 -2.44
N THR A 115 -10.82 16.33 -1.61
CA THR A 115 -9.94 17.46 -1.94
C THR A 115 -9.02 17.81 -0.77
N ALA A 116 -7.82 18.30 -1.09
CA ALA A 116 -6.89 18.87 -0.11
C ALA A 116 -6.08 19.99 -0.78
N GLY A 117 -5.89 21.13 -0.12
CA GLY A 117 -5.13 22.26 -0.70
C GLY A 117 -5.68 22.78 -2.04
N GLY A 118 -6.98 22.56 -2.33
CA GLY A 118 -7.60 22.90 -3.62
C GLY A 118 -7.34 21.89 -4.75
N CYS A 119 -6.66 20.79 -4.46
CA CYS A 119 -6.40 19.69 -5.38
C CYS A 119 -7.50 18.63 -5.27
N ASP A 120 -7.96 18.08 -6.40
CA ASP A 120 -8.88 16.93 -6.45
C ASP A 120 -8.05 15.64 -6.38
N LEU A 121 -8.08 14.96 -5.23
CA LEU A 121 -7.21 13.81 -5.01
C LEU A 121 -7.59 12.62 -5.89
N ARG A 122 -8.86 12.50 -6.28
CA ARG A 122 -9.29 11.43 -7.19
C ARG A 122 -8.72 11.65 -8.59
N ALA A 123 -8.71 12.90 -9.06
CA ALA A 123 -8.17 13.24 -10.37
C ALA A 123 -6.64 13.10 -10.43
N GLU A 124 -5.95 13.25 -9.30
CA GLU A 124 -4.50 13.04 -9.21
C GLU A 124 -4.11 11.59 -8.87
N SER A 125 -5.06 10.70 -8.59
CA SER A 125 -4.80 9.29 -8.30
C SER A 125 -4.97 8.42 -9.54
N PHE A 126 -4.20 7.34 -9.61
CA PHE A 126 -4.32 6.33 -10.65
C PHE A 126 -4.06 4.93 -10.09
N VAL A 127 -4.56 3.92 -10.80
CA VAL A 127 -4.30 2.51 -10.53
C VAL A 127 -3.81 1.86 -11.82
N ASP A 128 -2.60 1.34 -11.79
CA ASP A 128 -2.00 0.62 -12.91
C ASP A 128 -1.99 -0.88 -12.63
N ALA A 129 -2.37 -1.68 -13.63
CA ALA A 129 -2.17 -3.12 -13.57
C ALA A 129 -0.67 -3.44 -13.58
N LYS A 130 -0.26 -4.38 -12.74
CA LYS A 130 1.13 -4.85 -12.65
C LYS A 130 1.20 -6.33 -12.97
N ASP A 131 2.35 -6.75 -13.49
CA ASP A 131 2.69 -8.16 -13.63
C ASP A 131 4.05 -8.40 -12.95
N TRP A 132 3.99 -8.90 -11.72
CA TRP A 132 5.17 -9.30 -10.95
C TRP A 132 5.51 -10.78 -11.11
N SER A 133 4.78 -11.52 -11.95
CA SER A 133 5.05 -12.95 -12.20
C SER A 133 6.24 -13.17 -13.14
N GLY A 134 6.66 -12.12 -13.88
CA GLY A 134 7.82 -12.15 -14.75
C GLY A 134 9.14 -12.16 -13.98
N SER A 135 10.14 -12.87 -14.51
CA SER A 135 11.49 -13.01 -13.93
C SER A 135 12.26 -11.70 -13.74
N CYS A 136 11.79 -10.58 -14.33
CA CYS A 136 12.42 -9.26 -14.26
C CYS A 136 11.86 -8.38 -13.13
N ASN A 137 10.69 -8.74 -12.57
CA ASN A 137 9.90 -7.90 -11.65
C ASN A 137 9.79 -8.53 -10.26
N SER A 138 10.89 -9.08 -9.74
CA SER A 138 10.88 -9.83 -8.48
C SER A 138 10.69 -8.96 -7.23
N ALA A 139 10.68 -7.63 -7.35
CA ALA A 139 10.44 -6.69 -6.26
C ALA A 139 9.38 -5.65 -6.64
N PHE A 140 8.26 -5.62 -5.92
CA PHE A 140 7.10 -4.78 -6.26
C PHE A 140 7.37 -3.27 -6.33
N CYS A 141 8.43 -2.77 -5.67
CA CYS A 141 8.76 -1.34 -5.54
C CYS A 141 10.06 -0.91 -6.24
N TYR A 142 10.73 -1.81 -6.96
CA TYR A 142 11.90 -1.47 -7.76
C TYR A 142 11.54 -1.44 -9.24
N ASP A 143 12.15 -0.52 -9.98
CA ASP A 143 12.09 -0.54 -11.44
C ASP A 143 13.08 -1.59 -11.99
N GLU A 144 12.89 -1.96 -13.25
CA GLU A 144 13.73 -2.95 -13.94
C GLU A 144 15.20 -2.50 -13.94
N ASP A 145 15.46 -1.20 -14.17
CA ASP A 145 16.80 -0.60 -14.21
C ASP A 145 17.55 -0.71 -12.87
N TYR A 146 16.84 -0.63 -11.73
CA TYR A 146 17.43 -0.83 -10.41
C TYR A 146 17.78 -2.31 -10.20
N MET A 147 16.90 -3.22 -10.62
CA MET A 147 17.12 -4.67 -10.47
C MET A 147 18.29 -5.17 -11.32
N GLU A 148 18.51 -4.62 -12.52
CA GLU A 148 19.64 -4.95 -13.39
C GLU A 148 21.01 -4.70 -12.73
N GLN A 149 21.09 -3.77 -11.77
CA GLN A 149 22.33 -3.46 -11.06
C GLN A 149 22.70 -4.50 -10.01
N PHE A 150 21.75 -5.33 -9.58
CA PHE A 150 21.98 -6.42 -8.64
C PHE A 150 22.12 -7.74 -9.39
N GLU A 151 23.24 -7.91 -10.10
CA GLU A 151 23.56 -9.14 -10.84
C GLU A 151 23.66 -10.38 -9.92
N HIS A 152 23.83 -10.18 -8.60
CA HIS A 152 23.97 -11.26 -7.61
C HIS A 152 23.12 -11.05 -6.35
N GLU A 153 22.35 -12.09 -5.97
CA GLU A 153 21.51 -12.11 -4.75
C GLU A 153 22.32 -11.90 -3.44
N ASP A 154 23.63 -12.16 -3.48
CA ASP A 154 24.52 -11.95 -2.34
C ASP A 154 24.69 -10.47 -1.98
N ASP A 155 24.44 -9.56 -2.93
CA ASP A 155 24.54 -8.11 -2.73
C ASP A 155 23.27 -7.49 -2.14
N TRP A 156 22.20 -8.27 -2.01
CA TRP A 156 20.92 -7.78 -1.49
C TRP A 156 20.98 -7.52 0.01
N SER A 157 20.45 -6.36 0.42
CA SER A 157 20.25 -6.05 1.82
C SER A 157 19.22 -6.99 2.46
N ALA A 158 19.14 -6.96 3.78
CA ALA A 158 18.12 -7.72 4.50
C ALA A 158 16.69 -7.30 4.12
N ASP A 159 16.48 -6.02 3.80
CA ASP A 159 15.16 -5.50 3.43
C ASP A 159 14.82 -5.85 1.96
N ASP A 160 15.79 -5.84 1.05
CA ASP A 160 15.60 -6.30 -0.34
C ASP A 160 15.08 -7.74 -0.38
N ARG A 161 15.67 -8.63 0.44
CA ARG A 161 15.23 -10.03 0.55
C ARG A 161 13.79 -10.14 1.08
N LYS A 162 13.38 -9.29 2.02
CA LYS A 162 11.99 -9.25 2.52
C LYS A 162 11.03 -8.75 1.46
N ILE A 163 11.41 -7.72 0.70
CA ILE A 163 10.61 -7.17 -0.41
C ILE A 163 10.37 -8.24 -1.46
N VAL A 164 11.41 -8.96 -1.88
CA VAL A 164 11.29 -10.02 -2.89
C VAL A 164 10.48 -11.20 -2.37
N ALA A 165 10.73 -11.65 -1.14
CA ALA A 165 9.94 -12.71 -0.54
C ALA A 165 8.45 -12.32 -0.43
N THR A 166 8.14 -11.06 -0.10
CA THR A 166 6.77 -10.54 -0.04
C THR A 166 6.15 -10.46 -1.43
N THR A 167 6.91 -10.03 -2.44
CA THR A 167 6.48 -10.01 -3.85
C THR A 167 6.12 -11.43 -4.31
N ASN A 168 6.96 -12.42 -4.01
CA ASN A 168 6.71 -13.82 -4.35
C ASN A 168 5.43 -14.35 -3.68
N ALA A 169 5.19 -14.03 -2.40
CA ALA A 169 3.96 -14.38 -1.71
C ALA A 169 2.73 -13.73 -2.38
N MET A 170 2.86 -12.46 -2.78
CA MET A 170 1.80 -11.72 -3.48
C MET A 170 1.47 -12.35 -4.84
N VAL A 171 2.48 -12.74 -5.61
CA VAL A 171 2.31 -13.41 -6.91
C VAL A 171 1.68 -14.79 -6.77
N ALA A 172 2.07 -15.55 -5.75
CA ALA A 172 1.57 -16.90 -5.53
C ALA A 172 0.11 -16.93 -5.08
N GLU A 173 -0.29 -15.97 -4.24
CA GLU A 173 -1.57 -16.02 -3.53
C GLU A 173 -2.64 -15.09 -4.09
N LEU A 174 -2.24 -14.01 -4.78
CA LEU A 174 -3.15 -12.98 -5.28
C LEU A 174 -3.23 -12.98 -6.82
N VAL A 175 -4.34 -12.45 -7.33
CA VAL A 175 -4.56 -12.15 -8.75
C VAL A 175 -4.77 -10.65 -8.95
N ASP A 176 -4.89 -10.20 -10.20
CA ASP A 176 -5.19 -8.79 -10.53
C ASP A 176 -4.27 -7.80 -9.81
N HIS A 177 -2.96 -8.04 -9.93
CA HIS A 177 -1.93 -7.22 -9.30
C HIS A 177 -2.00 -5.77 -9.78
N PHE A 178 -1.78 -4.84 -8.86
CA PHE A 178 -1.94 -3.42 -9.12
C PHE A 178 -0.97 -2.56 -8.32
N GLU A 179 -0.72 -1.37 -8.85
CA GLU A 179 -0.11 -0.25 -8.13
C GLU A 179 -1.12 0.90 -8.07
N PHE A 180 -1.50 1.33 -6.87
CA PHE A 180 -2.20 2.60 -6.67
C PHE A 180 -1.17 3.67 -6.32
N ASN A 181 -1.19 4.78 -7.05
CA ASN A 181 -0.25 5.87 -6.87
C ASN A 181 -0.92 7.22 -7.19
N MET A 182 -0.19 8.32 -7.02
CA MET A 182 -0.65 9.68 -7.25
C MET A 182 0.32 10.43 -8.18
N SER A 183 -0.17 11.49 -8.83
CA SER A 183 0.61 12.34 -9.73
C SER A 183 1.64 13.19 -8.98
N ASP A 184 2.60 13.76 -9.71
CA ASP A 184 3.64 14.71 -9.25
C ASP A 184 3.11 15.96 -8.55
N ARG A 185 1.81 16.26 -8.68
CA ARG A 185 1.16 17.31 -7.88
C ARG A 185 1.00 16.95 -6.42
N ILE A 186 1.15 15.67 -6.07
CA ILE A 186 1.17 15.20 -4.70
C ILE A 186 2.61 14.91 -4.31
N VAL A 187 3.19 15.84 -3.54
CA VAL A 187 4.56 15.77 -3.02
C VAL A 187 4.78 14.57 -2.14
N CYS A 188 3.89 14.30 -1.17
CA CYS A 188 3.98 13.11 -0.34
C CYS A 188 2.64 12.39 -0.38
N GLY A 189 2.62 11.17 -0.93
CA GLY A 189 1.39 10.41 -1.13
C GLY A 189 1.57 8.93 -0.81
N PRO A 190 0.48 8.23 -0.47
CA PRO A 190 0.51 6.78 -0.30
C PRO A 190 0.73 6.08 -1.64
N VAL A 191 1.40 4.94 -1.58
CA VAL A 191 1.48 3.99 -2.70
C VAL A 191 1.02 2.63 -2.19
N LEU A 192 0.15 1.94 -2.93
CA LEU A 192 -0.23 0.56 -2.63
C LEU A 192 0.29 -0.36 -3.71
N TYR A 193 0.96 -1.44 -3.30
CA TYR A 193 1.33 -2.56 -4.17
C TYR A 193 0.57 -3.79 -3.69
N GLY A 194 -0.37 -4.29 -4.47
CA GLY A 194 -1.22 -5.37 -4.00
C GLY A 194 -1.86 -6.20 -5.08
N GLY A 195 -2.74 -7.08 -4.65
CA GLY A 195 -3.61 -7.87 -5.51
C GLY A 195 -4.90 -8.22 -4.80
N ARG A 196 -5.70 -9.00 -5.50
CA ARG A 196 -7.01 -9.47 -5.07
C ARG A 196 -6.98 -10.95 -4.71
N LYS A 197 -7.73 -11.30 -3.68
CA LYS A 197 -8.18 -12.66 -3.38
C LYS A 197 -9.68 -12.59 -3.09
N ASP A 198 -10.50 -13.19 -3.94
CA ASP A 198 -11.96 -13.06 -3.91
C ASP A 198 -12.39 -11.56 -3.93
N ASN A 199 -13.16 -11.11 -2.94
CA ASN A 199 -13.55 -9.70 -2.79
C ASN A 199 -12.64 -8.94 -1.81
N THR A 200 -11.45 -9.47 -1.51
CA THR A 200 -10.51 -8.85 -0.59
C THR A 200 -9.29 -8.36 -1.35
N ILE A 201 -8.88 -7.13 -1.04
CA ILE A 201 -7.64 -6.54 -1.50
C ILE A 201 -6.62 -6.65 -0.38
N ILE A 202 -5.44 -7.18 -0.70
CA ILE A 202 -4.30 -7.29 0.21
C ILE A 202 -3.14 -6.55 -0.46
N ALA A 203 -2.60 -5.54 0.21
CA ALA A 203 -1.57 -4.69 -0.35
C ALA A 203 -0.51 -4.29 0.66
N VAL A 204 0.68 -4.00 0.16
CA VAL A 204 1.75 -3.30 0.87
C VAL A 204 1.53 -1.81 0.70
N LEU A 205 1.32 -1.10 1.81
CA LEU A 205 1.33 0.35 1.90
C LEU A 205 2.77 0.85 2.04
N SER A 206 3.14 1.71 1.08
CA SER A 206 4.33 2.53 1.06
C SER A 206 3.93 4.01 0.97
N MET A 207 4.90 4.87 0.69
CA MET A 207 4.70 6.25 0.27
C MET A 207 5.66 6.59 -0.87
N ARG A 208 5.43 7.72 -1.51
CA ARG A 208 6.40 8.40 -2.37
C ARG A 208 6.63 9.83 -1.88
N VAL A 209 7.81 10.37 -2.13
CA VAL A 209 8.16 11.77 -1.85
C VAL A 209 8.79 12.44 -3.08
N TRP A 210 8.32 13.63 -3.45
CA TRP A 210 8.86 14.47 -4.53
C TRP A 210 9.21 15.86 -3.99
N THR A 211 10.36 16.43 -4.35
CA THR A 211 10.66 17.85 -4.13
C THR A 211 10.33 18.75 -5.31
#